data_AF-A0A5C0ZXH7-F1
#
_entry.id   AF-A0A5C0ZXH7-F1
#
_cell.length_a   1.000
_cell.length_b   1.000
_cell.length_c   1.000
_cell.angle_alpha   90.00
_cell.angle_beta   90.00
_cell.angle_gamma   90.00
#
_symmetry.space_group_name_H-M   'P 1'
#
loop_
_entity.id
_entity.type
_entity.pdbx_description
1 polymer ?
#
loop_
_entity_poly.entity_id
_entity_poly.type
_entity_poly.pdbx_seq_one_letter_code
_entity_poly.pdbx_strand_id
1 'polypeptide(L)'
;MGMPLYGCTWILKSLNETGIGAPAVAAGPKLTLSNETGVMFFSDIRNFITQKNVTVVFDNETVSAYAYSSDMMWVGYDNPDSVAIKVSFAKERRLLGYFFWAVSQDSNWMLSTRALETWNQVQ
;
A
#
# COMPACT_ATOMS: atom_id res chain seq x y z
N MET A 1 5.64 3.86 15.40
CA MET A 1 5.68 4.22 13.97
C MET A 1 4.31 3.96 13.35
N GLY A 2 3.71 4.97 12.71
CA GLY A 2 2.42 4.80 12.05
C GLY A 2 2.58 4.18 10.66
N MET A 3 1.65 3.32 10.26
CA MET A 3 1.58 2.75 8.91
C MET A 3 0.16 2.89 8.34
N PRO A 4 0.01 3.15 7.03
CA PRO A 4 -1.30 3.24 6.40
C PRO A 4 -1.89 1.85 6.10
N LEU A 5 -3.20 1.74 6.23
CA LEU A 5 -4.01 0.64 5.67
C LEU A 5 -4.78 1.11 4.43
N TYR A 6 -4.19 2.04 3.70
CA TYR A 6 -4.69 2.60 2.45
C TYR A 6 -3.51 2.93 1.54
N GLY A 7 -3.81 3.25 0.30
CA GLY A 7 -2.87 3.79 -0.67
C GLY A 7 -3.40 5.06 -1.29
N CYS A 8 -2.48 5.85 -1.83
CA CYS A 8 -2.81 6.97 -2.69
C CYS A 8 -2.85 6.49 -4.14
N THR A 9 -3.70 7.11 -4.95
CA THR A 9 -3.95 6.71 -6.32
C THR A 9 -3.78 7.86 -7.30
N TRP A 10 -3.36 7.52 -8.52
CA TRP A 10 -3.06 8.46 -9.59
C TRP A 10 -3.48 7.90 -10.95
N ILE A 11 -3.75 8.81 -11.88
CA ILE A 11 -3.86 8.49 -13.31
C ILE A 11 -2.54 8.86 -13.97
N LEU A 12 -1.81 7.86 -14.45
CA LEU A 12 -0.54 8.04 -15.13
C LEU A 12 -0.74 8.79 -16.46
N LYS A 13 0.28 9.55 -16.85
CA LYS A 13 0.33 10.21 -18.16
C LYS A 13 0.51 9.20 -19.31
N SER A 14 1.23 8.12 -19.06
CA SER A 14 1.46 7.03 -20.01
C SER A 14 1.85 5.74 -19.29
N LEU A 15 1.77 4.60 -19.96
CA LEU A 15 2.25 3.32 -19.44
C LEU A 15 3.73 3.03 -19.76
N ASN A 16 4.43 3.95 -20.41
CA ASN A 16 5.87 3.81 -20.70
C ASN A 16 6.71 4.00 -19.44
N GLU A 17 6.18 4.76 -18.47
CA GLU A 17 6.78 5.04 -17.18
C GLU A 17 5.74 4.73 -16.10
N THR A 18 5.97 3.69 -15.30
CA THR A 18 5.03 3.22 -14.27
C THR A 18 5.65 3.09 -12.88
N GLY A 19 6.95 3.40 -12.76
CA GLY A 19 7.69 3.33 -11.50
C GLY A 19 7.39 4.50 -10.55
N ILE A 20 8.09 4.49 -9.42
CA ILE A 20 8.08 5.63 -8.49
C ILE A 20 8.54 6.90 -9.22
N GLY A 21 7.78 7.98 -9.06
CA GLY A 21 8.05 9.26 -9.72
C GLY A 21 7.52 9.38 -11.16
N ALA A 22 6.82 8.35 -11.67
CA ALA A 22 6.20 8.41 -12.99
C ALA A 22 5.24 9.62 -13.13
N PRO A 23 5.23 10.33 -14.26
CA PRO A 23 4.34 11.47 -14.46
C PRO A 23 2.86 11.08 -14.39
N ALA A 24 2.09 11.79 -13.57
CA ALA A 24 0.65 11.65 -13.45
C ALA A 24 -0.09 12.88 -13.98
N VAL A 25 -1.28 12.70 -14.53
CA VAL A 25 -2.15 13.78 -15.02
C VAL A 25 -3.25 14.17 -14.04
N ALA A 26 -3.57 13.28 -13.10
CA ALA A 26 -4.56 13.51 -12.06
C ALA A 26 -4.34 12.58 -10.87
N ALA A 27 -4.94 12.93 -9.73
CA ALA A 27 -5.25 11.94 -8.70
C ALA A 27 -6.21 10.89 -9.27
N GLY A 28 -6.19 9.68 -8.70
CA GLY A 28 -7.16 8.65 -9.05
C GLY A 28 -8.59 9.06 -8.70
N PRO A 29 -9.60 8.39 -9.28
CA PRO A 29 -11.00 8.73 -9.06
C PRO A 29 -11.38 8.60 -7.58
N LYS A 30 -12.46 9.28 -7.22
CA LYS A 30 -13.13 9.09 -5.94
C LYS A 30 -13.68 7.66 -5.85
N LEU A 31 -13.28 6.92 -4.83
CA LEU A 31 -13.74 5.54 -4.62
C LEU A 31 -14.89 5.47 -3.60
N THR A 32 -15.70 4.43 -3.70
CA THR A 32 -16.91 4.28 -2.90
C THR A 32 -16.62 4.08 -1.42
N LEU A 33 -15.66 3.23 -1.06
CA LEU A 33 -15.37 2.95 0.36
C LEU A 33 -14.65 4.12 1.04
N SER A 34 -13.66 4.72 0.38
CA SER A 34 -12.94 5.87 0.92
C SER A 34 -13.76 7.14 0.90
N ASN A 35 -14.69 7.27 -0.04
CA ASN A 35 -15.44 8.50 -0.32
C ASN A 35 -14.50 9.71 -0.50
N GLU A 36 -13.29 9.47 -1.01
CA GLU A 36 -12.23 10.47 -1.15
C GLU A 36 -11.52 10.28 -2.49
N THR A 37 -11.19 11.41 -3.15
CA THR A 37 -10.46 11.39 -4.42
C THR A 37 -9.01 11.03 -4.16
N GLY A 38 -8.46 10.11 -4.95
CA GLY A 38 -7.05 9.75 -4.82
C GLY A 38 -6.74 8.79 -3.66
N VAL A 39 -7.72 8.27 -2.91
CA VAL A 39 -7.49 7.37 -1.77
C VAL A 39 -8.19 6.03 -1.99
N MET A 40 -7.45 4.93 -1.83
CA MET A 40 -7.95 3.56 -1.94
C MET A 40 -7.61 2.77 -0.67
N PHE A 41 -8.62 2.26 0.03
CA PHE A 41 -8.38 1.42 1.22
C PHE A 41 -7.69 0.11 0.84
N PHE A 42 -6.95 -0.49 1.77
CA PHE A 42 -6.24 -1.75 1.51
C PHE A 42 -7.19 -2.88 1.09
N SER A 43 -8.41 -2.91 1.65
CA SER A 43 -9.48 -3.80 1.19
C SER A 43 -9.83 -3.62 -0.30
N ASP A 44 -9.93 -2.39 -0.79
CA ASP A 44 -10.13 -2.11 -2.23
C ASP A 44 -8.90 -2.43 -3.06
N ILE A 45 -7.69 -2.17 -2.54
CA ILE A 45 -6.44 -2.53 -3.21
C ILE A 45 -6.37 -4.04 -3.45
N ARG A 46 -6.76 -4.86 -2.47
CA ARG A 46 -6.84 -6.32 -2.62
C ARG A 46 -7.75 -6.74 -3.77
N ASN A 47 -8.88 -6.05 -3.96
CA ASN A 47 -9.77 -6.30 -5.08
C ASN A 47 -9.16 -5.80 -6.40
N PHE A 48 -8.52 -4.63 -6.41
CA PHE A 48 -7.88 -4.05 -7.58
C PHE A 48 -6.78 -4.97 -8.14
N ILE A 49 -5.86 -5.45 -7.29
CA ILE A 49 -4.71 -6.27 -7.73
C ILE A 49 -5.07 -7.68 -8.20
N THR A 50 -6.32 -8.13 -8.00
CA THR A 50 -6.80 -9.42 -8.51
C THR A 50 -7.49 -9.29 -9.88
N GLN A 51 -7.66 -8.06 -10.38
CA GLN A 51 -8.20 -7.81 -11.71
C GLN A 51 -7.19 -8.23 -12.79
N LYS A 52 -7.70 -8.53 -13.99
CA LYS A 52 -6.84 -8.82 -15.15
C LYS A 52 -6.02 -7.57 -15.50
N ASN A 53 -4.80 -7.78 -15.99
CA ASN A 53 -3.90 -6.72 -16.47
C ASN A 53 -3.47 -5.71 -15.39
N VAL A 54 -3.46 -6.10 -14.12
CA VAL A 54 -2.82 -5.33 -13.05
C VAL A 54 -1.43 -5.91 -12.76
N THR A 55 -0.42 -5.06 -12.77
CA THR A 55 0.95 -5.41 -12.37
C THR A 55 1.19 -4.89 -10.96
N VAL A 56 1.74 -5.74 -10.10
CA VAL A 56 2.13 -5.39 -8.73
C VAL A 56 3.65 -5.40 -8.65
N VAL A 57 4.23 -4.36 -8.08
CA VAL A 57 5.68 -4.20 -7.91
C VAL A 57 5.97 -3.87 -6.46
N PHE A 58 6.97 -4.55 -5.90
CA PHE A 58 7.56 -4.16 -4.62
C PHE A 58 8.81 -3.33 -4.90
N ASP A 59 8.84 -2.12 -4.37
CA ASP A 59 9.99 -1.23 -4.48
C ASP A 59 10.86 -1.36 -3.23
N ASN A 60 12.06 -1.91 -3.41
CA ASN A 60 13.00 -2.15 -2.30
C ASN A 60 13.61 -0.84 -1.76
N GLU A 61 13.69 0.22 -2.57
CA GLU A 61 14.31 1.48 -2.18
C GLU A 61 13.40 2.27 -1.24
N THR A 62 12.11 2.34 -1.56
CA THR A 62 11.10 3.02 -0.73
C THR A 62 10.45 2.10 0.31
N VAL A 63 10.71 0.79 0.25
CA VAL A 63 10.10 -0.24 1.12
C VAL A 63 8.57 -0.12 1.09
N SER A 64 8.02 -0.15 -0.11
CA SER A 64 6.57 -0.05 -0.35
C SER A 64 6.19 -0.86 -1.58
N ALA A 65 4.90 -1.08 -1.77
CA ALA A 65 4.38 -1.65 -3.01
C ALA A 65 3.68 -0.58 -3.85
N TYR A 66 3.61 -0.83 -5.15
CA TYR A 66 2.67 -0.15 -6.01
C TYR A 66 2.05 -1.13 -7.00
N ALA A 67 0.88 -0.76 -7.51
CA ALA A 67 0.21 -1.52 -8.55
C ALA A 67 -0.32 -0.58 -9.63
N TYR A 68 -0.32 -1.04 -10.87
CA TYR A 68 -0.86 -0.27 -11.99
C TYR A 68 -1.62 -1.15 -12.99
N SER A 69 -2.66 -0.60 -13.59
CA SER A 69 -3.49 -1.27 -14.60
C SER A 69 -3.21 -0.78 -16.02
N SER A 70 -3.73 -1.50 -17.02
CA SER A 70 -3.73 -1.06 -18.42
C SER A 70 -4.50 0.24 -18.68
N ASP A 71 -5.35 0.67 -17.74
CA ASP A 71 -6.15 1.89 -17.85
C ASP A 71 -5.46 3.10 -17.19
N MET A 72 -4.14 3.03 -17.03
CA MET A 72 -3.30 4.09 -16.44
C MET A 72 -3.56 4.36 -14.96
N MET A 73 -4.39 3.55 -14.29
CA MET A 73 -4.59 3.67 -12.85
C MET A 73 -3.35 3.15 -12.12
N TRP A 74 -2.86 3.90 -11.14
CA TRP A 74 -1.70 3.56 -10.31
C TRP A 74 -2.06 3.75 -8.84
N VAL A 75 -1.59 2.86 -7.97
CA VAL A 75 -1.77 2.95 -6.51
C VAL A 75 -0.46 2.61 -5.80
N GLY A 76 -0.04 3.45 -4.86
CA GLY A 76 1.10 3.21 -3.97
C GLY A 76 0.60 2.91 -2.57
N TYR A 77 1.08 1.83 -1.96
CA TYR A 77 0.52 1.29 -0.72
C TYR A 77 1.52 0.42 0.05
N ASP A 78 1.16 0.04 1.28
CA ASP A 78 1.88 -0.97 2.04
C ASP A 78 1.28 -2.36 1.84
N ASN A 79 2.10 -3.33 1.45
CA ASN A 79 1.79 -4.74 1.35
C ASN A 79 2.36 -5.54 2.55
N PRO A 80 2.09 -6.86 2.67
CA PRO A 80 2.62 -7.68 3.77
C PRO A 80 4.14 -7.65 3.94
N ASP A 81 4.91 -7.46 2.87
CA ASP A 81 6.37 -7.41 2.91
C ASP A 81 6.87 -6.07 3.46
N SER A 82 6.36 -4.95 2.94
CA SER A 82 6.68 -3.61 3.47
C SER A 82 6.30 -3.47 4.93
N VAL A 83 5.12 -3.98 5.34
CA VAL A 83 4.69 -3.99 6.74
C VAL A 83 5.67 -4.78 7.60
N ALA A 84 6.08 -5.98 7.17
CA ALA A 84 7.03 -6.78 7.94
C ALA A 84 8.39 -6.07 8.09
N ILE A 85 8.91 -5.50 7.01
CA ILE A 85 10.20 -4.78 7.04
C ILE A 85 10.10 -3.55 7.95
N LYS A 86 9.02 -2.77 7.85
CA LYS A 86 8.78 -1.59 8.68
C LYS A 86 8.62 -1.94 10.17
N VAL A 87 7.90 -3.01 10.48
CA VAL A 87 7.73 -3.48 11.86
C VAL A 87 9.05 -3.98 12.44
N SER A 88 9.84 -4.71 11.65
CA SER A 88 11.18 -5.15 12.05
C SER A 88 12.09 -3.95 12.33
N PHE A 89 12.11 -2.97 11.42
CA PHE A 89 12.82 -1.71 11.60
C PHE A 89 12.41 -0.98 12.89
N ALA A 90 11.11 -0.87 13.17
CA ALA A 90 10.64 -0.23 14.40
C ALA A 90 11.17 -0.93 15.66
N LYS A 91 11.18 -2.27 15.67
CA LYS A 91 11.67 -3.05 16.81
C LYS A 91 13.19 -2.98 16.96
N GLU A 92 13.94 -3.17 15.87
CA GLU A 92 15.41 -3.06 15.84
C GLU A 92 15.91 -1.68 16.29
N ARG A 93 15.18 -0.63 15.90
CA ARG A 93 15.46 0.75 16.33
C ARG A 93 14.91 1.10 17.71
N ARG A 94 14.36 0.13 18.44
CA ARG A 94 13.84 0.27 19.81
C ARG A 94 12.76 1.36 19.93
N LEU A 95 11.93 1.52 18.89
CA LEU A 95 10.71 2.30 19.02
C LEU A 95 9.75 1.55 19.94
N LEU A 96 8.88 2.30 20.64
CA LEU A 96 7.92 1.70 21.57
C LEU A 96 6.93 0.74 20.88
N GLY A 97 6.65 0.94 19.60
CA GLY A 97 5.70 0.12 18.85
C GLY A 97 5.31 0.73 17.51
N TYR A 98 4.23 0.20 16.96
CA TYR A 98 3.60 0.67 15.73
C TYR A 98 2.09 0.82 15.91
N PHE A 99 1.45 1.53 14.99
CA PHE A 99 -0.01 1.61 14.89
C PHE A 99 -0.44 1.71 13.43
N PHE A 100 -1.69 1.40 13.15
CA PHE A 100 -2.27 1.51 11.81
C PHE A 100 -3.32 2.61 11.74
N TRP A 101 -3.34 3.33 10.61
CA TRP A 101 -4.45 4.17 10.21
C TRP A 101 -5.12 3.61 8.95
N ALA A 102 -6.36 3.12 9.00
CA ALA A 102 -7.08 2.71 10.20
C ALA A 102 -7.61 1.29 10.03
N VAL A 103 -7.85 0.58 11.13
CA VAL A 103 -8.11 -0.87 11.14
C VAL A 103 -9.27 -1.30 10.24
N SER A 104 -10.28 -0.44 10.06
CA SER A 104 -11.43 -0.70 9.19
C SER A 104 -11.09 -0.77 7.69
N GLN A 105 -9.89 -0.33 7.31
CA GLN A 105 -9.40 -0.30 5.92
C GLN A 105 -8.60 -1.57 5.56
N ASP A 106 -8.28 -2.42 6.55
CA ASP A 106 -7.60 -3.70 6.32
C ASP A 106 -8.52 -4.69 5.57
N SER A 107 -7.92 -5.76 5.06
CA SER A 107 -8.62 -6.85 4.39
C SER A 107 -8.47 -8.13 5.21
N ASN A 108 -9.53 -8.52 5.93
CA ASN A 108 -9.52 -9.74 6.75
C ASN A 108 -8.30 -9.83 7.70
N TRP A 109 -7.98 -8.71 8.37
CA TRP A 109 -6.85 -8.60 9.31
C TRP A 109 -5.47 -8.90 8.72
N MET A 110 -5.31 -8.89 7.40
CA MET A 110 -4.10 -9.36 6.74
C MET A 110 -2.85 -8.58 7.16
N LEU A 111 -2.86 -7.25 7.06
CA LEU A 111 -1.70 -6.45 7.44
C LEU A 111 -1.53 -6.37 8.95
N SER A 112 -2.64 -6.30 9.68
CA SER A 112 -2.65 -6.29 11.14
C SER A 112 -2.02 -7.57 11.73
N THR A 113 -2.36 -8.74 11.19
CA THR A 113 -1.83 -10.04 11.60
C THR A 113 -0.36 -10.15 11.24
N ARG A 114 0.01 -9.78 10.01
CA ARG A 114 1.40 -9.78 9.54
C ARG A 114 2.30 -8.93 10.44
N ALA A 115 1.83 -7.76 10.86
CA ALA A 115 2.56 -6.88 11.76
C ALA A 115 2.76 -7.52 13.15
N LEU A 116 1.71 -8.11 13.73
CA LEU A 116 1.78 -8.77 15.02
C LEU A 116 2.77 -9.95 15.02
N GLU A 117 2.68 -10.81 14.00
CA GLU A 117 3.59 -11.94 13.83
C GLU A 117 5.04 -11.48 13.73
N THR A 118 5.30 -10.46 12.89
CA THR A 118 6.65 -9.93 12.70
C THR A 118 7.22 -9.33 13.99
N TRP A 119 6.42 -8.55 14.72
CA TRP A 119 6.85 -7.95 15.98
C TRP A 119 7.24 -8.99 17.02
N ASN A 120 6.58 -10.16 17.05
CA ASN A 120 6.89 -11.22 17.99
C ASN A 120 8.11 -12.06 17.60
N GLN A 121 8.50 -12.06 16.32
CA GLN A 121 9.62 -12.87 15.81
C GLN A 121 10.98 -12.16 15.91
N VAL A 122 11.01 -10.84 15.77
CA VAL A 122 12.25 -10.06 15.86
C VAL A 122 12.72 -10.01 17.32
N GLN A 123 13.99 -10.31 17.60
CA GLN A 123 14.56 -10.33 18.94
C GLN A 123 14.93 -8.94 19.45
#